data_AF-A0A524CXY3-F1
#
_entry.id   AF-A0A524CXY3-F1
#
_cell.length_a   1.000
_cell.length_b   1.000
_cell.length_c   1.000
_cell.angle_alpha   90.00
_cell.angle_beta   90.00
_cell.angle_gamma   90.00
#
_symmetry.space_group_name_H-M   'P 1'
#
loop_
_entity.id
_entity.type
_entity.pdbx_description
1 polymer ?
#
loop_
_entity_poly.entity_id
_entity_poly.type
_entity_poly.pdbx_seq_one_letter_code
_entity_poly.pdbx_strand_id
1 'polypeptide(L)'
;MKKNPSFERFNNKYNRVDPDRAPIPFTAKLMAYYRAQESELKDALIIDPYAKSLAGDLTEYFKDHGRYSKMDYSIVRAHYIEENLLKPWCY
;
A
#
# COMPACT_ATOMS: atom_id res chain seq x y z
N MET A 1 -42.43 0.56 12.95
CA MET A 1 -41.30 -0.28 12.48
C MET A 1 -40.29 -0.43 13.61
N LYS A 2 -40.10 -1.66 14.13
CA LYS A 2 -39.09 -1.92 15.17
C LYS A 2 -37.71 -1.95 14.52
N LYS A 3 -36.78 -1.09 14.97
CA LYS A 3 -35.39 -1.08 14.49
C LYS A 3 -34.73 -2.41 14.86
N ASN A 4 -34.04 -3.01 13.90
CA ASN A 4 -33.42 -4.33 14.04
C ASN A 4 -32.08 -4.16 14.80
N PRO A 5 -31.94 -4.68 16.03
CA PRO A 5 -30.77 -4.42 16.88
C PRO A 5 -29.46 -5.04 16.35
N SER A 6 -29.54 -5.94 15.37
CA SER A 6 -28.38 -6.47 14.66
C SER A 6 -27.71 -5.44 13.74
N PHE A 7 -28.46 -4.48 13.19
CA PHE A 7 -27.93 -3.48 12.27
C PHE A 7 -27.17 -2.37 13.00
N GLU A 8 -27.56 -2.06 14.25
CA GLU A 8 -26.82 -1.12 15.11
C GLU A 8 -25.51 -1.73 15.65
N ARG A 9 -25.41 -3.06 15.77
CA ARG A 9 -24.17 -3.74 16.19
C ARG A 9 -23.06 -3.69 15.14
N PHE A 10 -23.39 -3.65 13.85
CA PHE A 10 -22.37 -3.54 12.79
C PHE A 10 -21.79 -2.13 12.67
N ASN A 11 -22.58 -1.10 12.96
CA ASN A 11 -22.15 0.30 12.86
C ASN A 11 -21.31 0.80 14.05
N ASN A 12 -21.20 0.02 15.13
CA ASN A 12 -20.51 0.45 16.36
C ASN A 12 -19.13 -0.20 16.57
N LYS A 13 -18.67 -1.08 15.67
CA LYS A 13 -17.35 -1.73 15.76
C LYS A 13 -16.25 -0.97 15.02
N TYR A 14 -16.62 -0.13 14.06
CA TYR A 14 -15.71 0.83 13.43
C TYR A 14 -15.90 2.17 14.12
N ASN A 15 -15.40 2.22 15.37
CA ASN A 15 -15.03 3.48 15.99
C ASN A 15 -14.39 4.35 14.91
N ARG A 16 -14.96 5.54 14.72
CA ARG A 16 -14.45 6.56 13.81
C ARG A 16 -12.98 6.76 14.15
N VAL A 17 -12.12 6.10 13.39
CA VAL A 17 -10.68 6.30 13.48
C VAL A 17 -10.53 7.76 13.08
N ASP A 18 -10.01 8.56 14.00
CA ASP A 18 -9.57 9.91 13.68
C ASP A 18 -8.74 9.79 12.39
N PRO A 19 -9.20 10.35 11.25
CA PRO A 19 -8.52 10.17 9.98
C PRO A 19 -7.07 10.67 10.05
N ASP A 20 -6.78 11.56 11.01
CA ASP A 20 -5.46 12.13 11.27
C ASP A 20 -4.57 11.23 12.14
N ARG A 21 -5.11 10.12 12.68
CA ARG A 21 -4.40 9.14 13.51
C ARG A 21 -4.59 7.68 13.07
N ALA A 22 -5.18 7.46 11.90
CA ALA A 22 -5.32 6.11 11.38
C ALA A 22 -3.94 5.50 11.09
N PRO A 23 -3.61 4.32 11.62
CA PRO A 23 -2.35 3.67 11.28
C PRO A 23 -2.29 3.46 9.77
N ILE A 24 -1.14 3.78 9.16
CA ILE A 24 -0.93 3.59 7.72
C ILE A 24 -1.35 2.16 7.35
N PRO A 25 -2.29 1.98 6.40
CA PRO A 25 -2.79 0.66 6.04
C PRO A 25 -1.63 -0.27 5.66
N PHE A 26 -1.68 -1.51 6.17
CA PHE A 26 -0.65 -2.50 5.91
C PHE A 26 -0.36 -2.68 4.41
N THR A 27 -1.42 -2.70 3.59
CA THR A 27 -1.30 -2.78 2.13
C THR A 27 -0.45 -1.65 1.54
N ALA A 28 -0.54 -0.43 2.07
CA ALA A 28 0.25 0.70 1.58
C ALA A 28 1.75 0.50 1.86
N LYS A 29 2.09 0.06 3.08
CA LYS A 29 3.47 -0.32 3.46
C LYS A 29 4.00 -1.44 2.57
N LEU A 30 3.17 -2.45 2.34
CA LEU A 30 3.51 -3.59 1.51
C LEU A 30 3.74 -3.20 0.03
N MET A 31 2.94 -2.28 -0.52
CA MET A 31 3.19 -1.75 -1.87
C MET A 31 4.49 -0.92 -1.93
N ALA A 32 4.74 -0.09 -0.91
CA ALA A 32 5.97 0.68 -0.83
C ALA A 32 7.20 -0.23 -0.77
N TYR A 33 7.12 -1.36 -0.04
CA TYR A 33 8.18 -2.36 -0.02
C TYR A 33 8.52 -2.88 -1.42
N TYR A 34 7.53 -3.26 -2.24
CA TYR A 34 7.82 -3.72 -3.61
C TYR A 34 8.46 -2.65 -4.48
N ARG A 35 8.00 -1.40 -4.38
CA ARG A 35 8.62 -0.29 -5.11
C ARG A 35 10.07 -0.05 -4.68
N ALA A 36 10.37 -0.22 -3.39
CA ALA A 36 11.73 -0.15 -2.88
C ALA A 36 12.60 -1.27 -3.47
N GLN A 37 12.11 -2.51 -3.47
CA GLN A 37 12.84 -3.64 -4.06
C GLN A 37 13.08 -3.46 -5.56
N GLU A 38 12.11 -2.92 -6.29
CA GLU A 38 12.26 -2.62 -7.72
C GLU A 38 13.32 -1.55 -7.96
N SER A 39 13.32 -0.48 -7.15
CA SER A 39 14.25 0.65 -7.28
C SER A 39 15.72 0.25 -7.05
N GLU A 40 15.97 -0.89 -6.41
CA GLU A 40 17.31 -1.44 -6.19
C GLU A 40 17.82 -2.27 -7.39
N LEU A 41 16.99 -2.53 -8.41
CA LEU A 41 17.40 -3.26 -9.61
C LEU A 41 18.24 -2.39 -10.56
N LYS A 42 19.17 -3.03 -11.28
CA LYS A 42 20.00 -2.36 -12.29
C LYS A 42 19.17 -1.77 -13.43
N ASP A 43 18.12 -2.49 -13.85
CA ASP A 43 17.21 -2.11 -14.93
C ASP A 43 15.79 -1.87 -14.37
N ALA A 44 15.70 -1.06 -13.31
CA ALA A 44 14.45 -0.78 -12.61
C ALA A 44 13.42 -0.07 -13.50
N LEU A 45 12.15 -0.52 -13.47
CA LEU A 45 11.07 0.12 -14.21
C LEU A 45 10.60 1.44 -13.57
N ILE A 46 10.78 1.57 -12.26
CA ILE A 46 10.47 2.76 -11.47
C ILE A 46 11.60 3.03 -10.47
N ILE A 47 11.80 4.30 -10.13
CA ILE A 47 12.74 4.74 -9.09
C ILE A 47 11.95 5.57 -8.08
N ASP A 48 11.61 4.97 -6.94
CA ASP A 48 10.93 5.63 -5.82
C ASP A 48 11.93 5.83 -4.66
N PRO A 49 12.53 7.02 -4.51
CA PRO A 49 13.56 7.28 -3.50
C PRO A 49 13.02 7.24 -2.06
N TYR A 50 11.70 7.29 -1.86
CA TYR A 50 11.08 7.33 -0.54
C TYR A 50 10.45 6.00 -0.13
N ALA A 51 10.23 5.08 -1.09
CA ALA A 51 9.60 3.79 -0.89
C ALA A 51 10.15 3.00 0.31
N LYS A 52 11.48 2.97 0.48
CA LYS A 52 12.13 2.22 1.56
C LYS A 52 11.77 2.78 2.94
N SER A 53 11.73 4.10 3.08
CA SER A 53 11.33 4.75 4.33
C SER A 53 9.84 4.56 4.61
N LEU A 54 9.00 4.62 3.58
CA LEU A 54 7.55 4.46 3.68
C LEU A 54 7.10 3.02 3.98
N ALA A 55 7.86 2.02 3.52
CA ALA A 55 7.59 0.61 3.79
C ALA A 55 7.70 0.27 5.28
N GLY A 56 8.66 0.88 5.97
CA GLY A 56 9.00 0.52 7.34
C GLY A 56 9.54 -0.92 7.45
N ASP A 57 9.50 -1.48 8.66
CA ASP A 57 9.93 -2.87 8.89
C ASP A 57 8.77 -3.84 8.66
N LEU A 58 8.98 -4.78 7.74
CA LEU A 58 8.05 -5.87 7.41
C LEU A 58 8.66 -7.25 7.66
N THR A 59 9.79 -7.31 8.38
CA THR A 59 10.55 -8.55 8.61
C THR A 59 9.70 -9.64 9.25
N GLU A 60 8.90 -9.30 10.27
CA GLU A 60 8.03 -10.24 10.96
C GLU A 60 6.96 -10.82 10.02
N TYR A 61 6.33 -9.98 9.19
CA TYR A 61 5.36 -10.43 8.20
C TYR A 61 5.95 -11.45 7.22
N PHE A 62 7.17 -11.22 6.74
CA PHE A 62 7.82 -12.11 5.78
C PHE A 62 8.31 -13.44 6.37
N LYS A 63 8.48 -13.56 7.69
CA LYS A 63 8.78 -14.86 8.33
C LYS A 63 7.65 -15.85 8.12
N ASP A 64 6.41 -15.38 8.26
CA ASP A 64 5.21 -16.21 8.18
C ASP A 64 4.62 -16.24 6.75
N HIS A 65 4.99 -15.29 5.91
CA HIS A 65 4.46 -15.11 4.55
C HIS A 65 5.58 -15.09 3.52
N GLY A 66 6.35 -16.18 3.50
CA GLY A 66 7.38 -16.42 2.48
C GLY A 66 6.78 -16.29 1.09
N ARG A 67 7.24 -15.29 0.33
CA ARG A 67 6.73 -15.06 -1.03
C ARG A 67 7.44 -15.96 -2.03
N TYR A 68 6.65 -16.67 -2.80
CA TYR A 68 7.11 -17.50 -3.92
C TYR A 68 7.37 -16.70 -5.22
N SER A 69 6.96 -15.43 -5.31
CA SER A 69 7.22 -14.59 -6.50
C SER A 69 7.32 -13.10 -6.20
N LYS A 70 8.03 -12.36 -7.07
CA LYS A 70 7.96 -10.89 -7.16
C LYS A 70 6.52 -10.44 -7.43
N MET A 71 6.15 -9.27 -6.91
CA MET A 71 4.83 -8.66 -7.13
C MET A 71 4.91 -7.62 -8.26
N ASP A 72 5.02 -8.10 -9.50
CA ASP A 72 5.26 -7.23 -10.65
C ASP A 72 4.08 -6.28 -10.93
N TYR A 73 2.85 -6.69 -10.59
CA TYR A 73 1.65 -5.88 -10.83
C TYR A 73 1.72 -4.49 -10.18
N SER A 74 2.17 -4.39 -8.92
CA SER A 74 2.25 -3.09 -8.25
C SER A 74 3.27 -2.15 -8.90
N ILE A 75 4.30 -2.72 -9.51
CA ILE A 75 5.35 -1.98 -10.21
C ILE A 75 4.84 -1.46 -11.54
N VAL A 76 4.27 -2.34 -12.36
CA VAL A 76 3.68 -1.97 -13.67
C VAL A 76 2.58 -0.93 -13.49
N ARG A 77 1.72 -1.09 -12.47
CA ARG A 77 0.69 -0.11 -12.13
C ARG A 77 1.29 1.26 -11.79
N ALA A 78 2.33 1.29 -10.96
CA ALA A 78 2.98 2.54 -10.57
C ALA A 78 3.60 3.24 -11.79
N HIS A 79 4.34 2.49 -12.62
CA HIS A 79 4.93 3.00 -13.85
C HIS A 79 3.88 3.60 -14.80
N TYR A 80 2.76 2.91 -15.01
CA TYR A 80 1.67 3.42 -15.85
C TYR A 80 1.13 4.74 -15.33
N ILE A 81 0.84 4.83 -14.02
CA ILE A 81 0.30 6.05 -13.41
C ILE A 81 1.30 7.20 -13.54
N GLU A 82 2.58 6.97 -13.23
CA GLU A 82 3.61 8.01 -13.31
C GLU A 82 3.75 8.54 -14.73
N GLU A 83 3.99 7.67 -15.72
CA GLU A 83 4.29 8.09 -17.08
C GLU A 83 3.07 8.59 -17.86
N ASN A 84 1.88 8.00 -17.64
CA ASN A 84 0.70 8.30 -18.46
C ASN A 84 -0.28 9.26 -17.79
N LEU A 85 -0.33 9.31 -16.46
CA LEU A 85 -1.31 10.12 -15.75
C LEU A 85 -0.68 11.32 -15.03
N LEU A 86 0.48 11.16 -14.39
CA LEU A 86 1.06 12.24 -13.59
C LEU A 86 2.00 13.13 -14.42
N LYS A 87 2.94 12.53 -15.15
CA LYS A 87 3.95 13.26 -15.91
C LYS A 87 3.37 14.30 -16.87
N PRO A 88 2.27 14.06 -17.61
CA PRO A 88 1.67 15.08 -18.46
C PRO A 88 1.15 16.32 -17.72
N TRP A 89 0.91 16.23 -16.41
CA TRP A 89 0.38 17.33 -15.58
C TRP A 89 1.47 18.11 -14.84
N CYS A 90 2.70 17.61 -14.84
CA CYS A 90 3.85 18.23 -14.16
C CYS A 90 4.70 19.12 -15.09
N TYR A 91 4.27 19.33 -16.33
CA TYR A 91 4.91 20.17 -17.34
C TYR A 91 4.17 21.49 -17.57
#